data_AF-A0A2V5KG25-F1
#
_entry.id   AF-A0A2V5KG25-F1
#
_cell.length_a   1.000
_cell.length_b   1.000
_cell.length_c   1.000
_cell.angle_alpha   90.00
_cell.angle_beta   90.00
_cell.angle_gamma   90.00
#
_symmetry.space_group_name_H-M   'P 1'
#
loop_
_entity.id
_entity.type
_entity.pdbx_description
1 polymer ?
#
loop_
_entity_poly.entity_id
_entity_poly.type
_entity_poly.pdbx_seq_one_letter_code
_entity_poly.pdbx_strand_id
1 'polypeptide(L)'
;MHARERKIDSCQSGSDFARRHIGPNEDEVRAMLREVDFESLDTLIDATIPKNIRLDRELNLPKAKSETEALAELLAISKKNRIARSFVGAGYYDCITPPVIQRNILENPGWYTAYTPYQAEIAQGRLEALLNFQQMIMDLTALDIANASLLDEATAAAEAMTLCHAVVSNRKTFFVADNCHPQTIAVVQTRAKPLGIEIKIGDYSRFKFDDTVFGALVQYPATDGAIYDYADLVKRAHDAGALVVVAADILALTLLKPPGEFGADVAVGNTQRFGVPLGFGGPHAAYFATRDQYKRHMPGRLVGVSHDAEGRPAYRLALQTREQHIRRDKATSNICTAQVLLAVIASMYAVYHGPRGLRAIAERVHRLTSQLA
;
A
#
# COMPACT_ATOMS: atom_id res chain seq x y z
N MET A 1 69.97 9.39 -5.22
CA MET A 1 68.92 9.97 -4.36
C MET A 1 67.58 9.55 -4.93
N HIS A 2 66.84 8.74 -4.18
CA HIS A 2 65.64 8.04 -4.63
C HIS A 2 64.47 8.97 -4.97
N ALA A 3 63.96 8.84 -6.19
CA ALA A 3 62.63 9.30 -6.55
C ALA A 3 61.59 8.46 -5.80
N ARG A 4 60.78 9.10 -4.96
CA ARG A 4 59.61 8.49 -4.31
C ARG A 4 58.55 8.20 -5.37
N GLU A 5 58.54 6.98 -5.89
CA GLU A 5 57.36 6.40 -6.53
C GLU A 5 56.24 6.32 -5.47
N ARG A 6 55.27 7.23 -5.57
CA ARG A 6 53.97 7.03 -4.94
C ARG A 6 53.32 5.86 -5.67
N LYS A 7 53.39 4.66 -5.09
CA LYS A 7 52.47 3.56 -5.42
C LYS A 7 51.06 4.12 -5.28
N ILE A 8 50.40 4.34 -6.41
CA ILE A 8 48.95 4.48 -6.43
C ILE A 8 48.44 3.11 -6.01
N ASP A 9 47.91 3.04 -4.80
CA ASP A 9 47.32 1.83 -4.24
C ASP A 9 46.06 1.51 -5.04
N SER A 10 46.21 0.74 -6.11
CA SER A 10 45.21 0.48 -7.14
C SER A 10 44.13 -0.52 -6.69
N CYS A 11 43.75 -0.52 -5.41
CA CYS A 11 42.88 -1.54 -4.82
C CYS A 11 41.88 -0.99 -3.78
N GLN A 12 41.43 0.25 -3.90
CA GLN A 12 40.36 0.82 -3.05
C GLN A 12 38.98 0.91 -3.74
N SER A 13 38.71 0.13 -4.79
CA SER A 13 37.43 0.24 -5.52
C SER A 13 36.22 -0.32 -4.75
N GLY A 14 36.42 -1.18 -3.76
CA GLY A 14 35.33 -1.84 -3.03
C GLY A 14 34.72 -1.04 -1.88
N SER A 15 35.35 0.03 -1.38
CA SER A 15 34.92 0.75 -0.17
C SER A 15 34.28 2.13 -0.42
N ASP A 16 34.04 2.51 -1.69
CA ASP A 16 33.64 3.88 -2.03
C ASP A 16 32.19 4.21 -1.63
N PHE A 17 31.25 3.26 -1.78
CA PHE A 17 29.84 3.51 -1.46
C PHE A 17 29.63 3.81 0.04
N ALA A 18 30.36 3.14 0.93
CA ALA A 18 30.26 3.39 2.37
C ALA A 18 30.60 4.85 2.70
N ARG A 19 31.56 5.47 1.99
CA ARG A 19 31.93 6.88 2.15
C ARG A 19 30.90 7.86 1.58
N ARG A 20 30.04 7.41 0.65
CA ARG A 20 28.89 8.18 0.15
C ARG A 20 27.67 8.05 1.05
N HIS A 21 27.52 6.88 1.68
CA HIS A 21 26.39 6.56 2.54
C HIS A 21 26.54 7.09 3.97
N ILE A 22 27.73 6.94 4.56
CA ILE A 22 28.04 7.42 5.91
C ILE A 22 28.43 8.89 5.80
N GLY A 23 27.64 9.77 6.42
CA GLY A 23 27.90 11.21 6.40
C GLY A 23 29.22 11.59 7.07
N PRO A 24 29.45 11.20 8.35
CA PRO A 24 30.67 11.55 9.06
C PRO A 24 31.94 10.92 8.48
N ASN A 25 32.93 11.73 8.17
CA ASN A 25 34.28 11.27 7.80
C ASN A 25 35.15 10.97 9.04
N GLU A 26 36.39 10.51 8.83
CA GLU A 26 37.30 10.14 9.93
C GLU A 26 37.64 11.30 10.88
N ASP A 27 37.76 12.53 10.38
CA ASP A 27 38.03 13.71 11.21
C ASP A 27 36.82 14.09 12.07
N GLU A 28 35.63 14.05 11.48
CA GLU A 28 34.36 14.29 12.17
C GLU A 28 34.08 13.20 13.21
N VAL A 29 34.34 11.94 12.89
CA VAL A 29 34.25 10.82 13.84
C VAL A 29 35.20 11.06 15.03
N ARG A 30 36.45 11.45 14.78
CA ARG A 30 37.39 11.79 15.85
C ARG A 30 36.94 12.97 16.69
N ALA A 31 36.33 13.99 16.07
CA ALA A 31 35.78 15.13 16.80
C ALA A 31 34.60 14.73 17.69
N MET A 32 33.66 13.93 17.18
CA MET A 32 32.53 13.43 17.96
C MET A 32 32.97 12.51 19.10
N LEU A 33 33.95 11.62 18.85
CA LEU A 33 34.50 10.72 19.87
C LEU A 33 35.11 11.49 21.05
N ARG A 34 35.81 12.61 20.78
CA ARG A 34 36.33 13.50 21.84
C ARG A 34 35.21 14.15 22.65
N GLU A 35 34.10 14.52 22.03
CA GLU A 35 32.96 15.12 22.73
C GLU A 35 32.26 14.14 23.68
N VAL A 36 32.28 12.84 23.35
CA VAL A 36 31.69 11.78 24.18
C VAL A 36 32.73 11.04 25.03
N ASP A 37 33.95 11.54 25.15
CA ASP A 37 35.05 10.99 25.95
C ASP A 37 35.43 9.53 25.60
N PHE A 38 35.41 9.16 24.32
CA PHE A 38 35.89 7.85 23.84
C PHE A 38 37.12 7.99 22.94
N GLU A 39 38.07 7.06 23.08
CA GLU A 39 39.31 7.05 22.30
C GLU A 39 39.11 6.50 20.87
N SER A 40 38.12 5.64 20.68
CA SER A 40 37.83 4.98 19.40
C SER A 40 36.36 4.53 19.30
N LEU A 41 35.92 4.25 18.08
CA LEU A 41 34.63 3.60 17.85
C LEU A 41 34.54 2.24 18.55
N ASP A 42 35.63 1.45 18.60
CA ASP A 42 35.62 0.15 19.27
C ASP A 42 35.36 0.28 20.78
N THR A 43 36.00 1.24 21.44
CA THR A 43 35.76 1.52 22.86
C THR A 43 34.33 1.99 23.14
N LEU A 44 33.76 2.80 22.23
CA LEU A 44 32.36 3.23 22.30
C LEU A 44 31.41 2.03 22.16
N ILE A 45 31.65 1.15 21.19
CA ILE A 45 30.84 -0.04 20.96
C ILE A 45 30.94 -1.01 22.14
N ASP A 46 32.13 -1.23 22.70
CA ASP A 46 32.33 -2.10 23.87
C ASP A 46 31.60 -1.60 25.12
N ALA A 47 31.51 -0.28 25.30
CA ALA A 47 30.74 0.32 26.39
C ALA A 47 29.23 0.30 26.14
N THR A 48 28.80 0.28 24.87
CA THR A 48 27.38 0.38 24.48
C THR A 48 26.69 -0.98 24.35
N ILE A 49 27.36 -1.97 23.75
CA ILE A 49 26.77 -3.26 23.39
C ILE A 49 27.25 -4.35 24.35
N PRO A 50 26.34 -5.03 25.08
CA PRO A 50 26.73 -6.12 25.97
C PRO A 50 27.48 -7.23 25.23
N LYS A 51 28.66 -7.60 25.74
CA LYS A 51 29.56 -8.56 25.07
C LYS A 51 28.93 -9.93 24.83
N ASN A 52 28.02 -10.37 25.70
CA ASN A 52 27.37 -11.68 25.60
C ASN A 52 26.36 -11.79 24.43
N ILE A 53 25.98 -10.67 23.80
CA ILE A 53 25.12 -10.67 22.60
C ILE A 53 25.85 -10.17 21.35
N ARG A 54 27.09 -9.70 21.48
CA ARG A 54 27.90 -9.20 20.36
C ARG A 54 28.38 -10.37 19.51
N LEU A 55 28.31 -10.22 18.19
CA LEU A 55 28.85 -11.21 17.28
C LEU A 55 30.38 -11.28 17.45
N ASP A 56 30.91 -12.49 17.66
CA ASP A 56 32.32 -12.78 17.93
C ASP A 56 33.15 -13.04 16.66
N ARG A 57 32.55 -12.80 15.50
CA ARG A 57 33.13 -13.01 14.18
C ARG A 57 32.64 -11.95 13.21
N GLU A 58 33.35 -11.78 12.11
CA GLU A 58 32.89 -10.95 11.01
C GLU A 58 31.67 -11.58 10.31
N LEU A 59 30.87 -10.73 9.67
CA LEU A 59 29.79 -11.21 8.82
C LEU A 59 30.37 -11.91 7.59
N ASN A 60 29.93 -13.13 7.33
CA ASN A 60 30.31 -13.88 6.14
C ASN A 60 29.52 -13.36 4.93
N LEU A 61 30.01 -12.28 4.31
CA LEU A 61 29.40 -11.61 3.16
C LEU A 61 30.34 -11.64 1.94
N PRO A 62 29.78 -11.56 0.71
CA PRO A 62 30.59 -11.31 -0.48
C PRO A 62 31.41 -10.03 -0.32
N LYS A 63 32.55 -9.98 -1.02
CA LYS A 63 33.34 -8.74 -1.09
C LYS A 63 32.48 -7.58 -1.58
N ALA A 64 32.63 -6.43 -0.93
CA ALA A 64 31.94 -5.21 -1.32
C ALA A 64 32.29 -4.83 -2.77
N LYS A 65 31.27 -4.37 -3.49
CA LYS A 65 31.36 -3.91 -4.87
C LYS A 65 31.23 -2.39 -4.90
N SER A 66 31.86 -1.75 -5.88
CA SER A 66 31.57 -0.36 -6.21
C SER A 66 30.12 -0.19 -6.66
N GLU A 67 29.62 1.06 -6.65
CA GLU A 67 28.28 1.38 -7.15
C GLU A 67 28.08 0.91 -8.61
N THR A 68 29.10 1.08 -9.45
CA THR A 68 29.05 0.70 -10.87
C THR A 68 29.02 -0.81 -11.05
N GLU A 69 29.82 -1.56 -10.29
CA GLU A 69 29.84 -3.02 -10.34
C GLU A 69 28.52 -3.62 -9.85
N ALA A 70 27.94 -3.07 -8.77
CA ALA A 70 26.66 -3.51 -8.24
C ALA A 70 25.52 -3.30 -9.26
N LEU A 71 25.47 -2.14 -9.94
CA LEU A 71 24.50 -1.88 -10.99
C LEU A 71 24.67 -2.81 -12.19
N ALA A 72 25.92 -3.05 -12.63
CA ALA A 72 26.21 -3.95 -13.74
C ALA A 72 25.80 -5.40 -13.44
N GLU A 73 26.07 -5.88 -12.22
CA GLU A 73 25.62 -7.19 -11.76
C GLU A 73 24.09 -7.28 -11.70
N LEU A 74 23.43 -6.28 -11.10
CA LEU A 74 21.97 -6.27 -10.99
C LEU A 74 21.31 -6.24 -12.38
N LEU A 75 21.89 -5.51 -13.33
CA LEU A 75 21.47 -5.52 -14.73
C LEU A 75 21.63 -6.92 -15.35
N ALA A 76 22.74 -7.61 -15.11
CA ALA A 76 22.96 -8.98 -15.60
C ALA A 76 21.95 -9.97 -15.01
N ILE A 77 21.58 -9.82 -13.74
CA ILE A 77 20.53 -10.61 -13.09
C ILE A 77 19.17 -10.29 -13.73
N SER A 78 18.84 -9.00 -13.89
CA SER A 78 17.55 -8.57 -14.44
C SER A 78 17.30 -9.09 -15.86
N LYS A 79 18.35 -9.23 -16.68
CA LYS A 79 18.29 -9.80 -18.04
C LYS A 79 17.88 -11.28 -18.08
N LYS A 80 17.87 -11.98 -16.94
CA LYS A 80 17.36 -13.36 -16.84
C LYS A 80 15.84 -13.40 -16.79
N ASN A 81 15.18 -12.29 -16.43
CA ASN A 81 13.73 -12.19 -16.45
C ASN A 81 13.22 -12.17 -17.90
N ARG A 82 12.06 -12.78 -18.14
CA ARG A 82 11.37 -12.74 -19.43
C ARG A 82 10.17 -11.82 -19.32
N ILE A 83 10.20 -10.72 -20.06
CA ILE A 83 9.07 -9.78 -20.13
C ILE A 83 8.08 -10.29 -21.18
N ALA A 84 6.94 -10.81 -20.73
CA ALA A 84 5.85 -11.26 -21.58
C ALA A 84 4.67 -10.30 -21.49
N ARG A 85 3.76 -10.36 -22.48
CA ARG A 85 2.44 -9.74 -22.39
C ARG A 85 1.54 -10.64 -21.54
N SER A 86 1.43 -10.32 -20.25
CA SER A 86 0.68 -11.14 -19.30
C SER A 86 -0.78 -10.67 -19.21
N PHE A 87 -1.71 -11.48 -19.75
CA PHE A 87 -3.16 -11.29 -19.59
C PHE A 87 -3.75 -12.22 -18.53
N VAL A 88 -2.97 -12.51 -17.47
CA VAL A 88 -3.38 -13.39 -16.36
C VAL A 88 -4.52 -12.77 -15.54
N GLY A 89 -4.55 -11.44 -15.41
CA GLY A 89 -5.53 -10.74 -14.60
C GLY A 89 -5.30 -10.99 -13.11
N ALA A 90 -6.33 -11.49 -12.41
CA ALA A 90 -6.29 -11.81 -10.99
C ALA A 90 -5.83 -10.63 -10.09
N GLY A 91 -6.29 -9.42 -10.39
CA GLY A 91 -6.01 -8.21 -9.60
C GLY A 91 -4.76 -7.43 -10.03
N TYR A 92 -4.05 -7.90 -11.07
CA TYR A 92 -2.88 -7.21 -11.64
C TYR A 92 -3.04 -7.05 -13.15
N TYR A 93 -3.00 -5.81 -13.61
CA TYR A 93 -3.25 -5.46 -15.01
C TYR A 93 -2.18 -4.50 -15.48
N ASP A 94 -1.49 -4.85 -16.57
CA ASP A 94 -0.47 -3.97 -17.11
C ASP A 94 -1.07 -2.61 -17.49
N CYS A 95 -0.31 -1.55 -17.26
CA CYS A 95 -0.76 -0.19 -17.46
C CYS A 95 0.40 0.71 -17.88
N ILE A 96 0.07 1.87 -18.43
CA ILE A 96 1.06 2.85 -18.84
C ILE A 96 1.25 3.82 -17.68
N THR A 97 2.42 3.81 -17.05
CA THR A 97 2.85 4.90 -16.18
C THR A 97 3.14 6.14 -17.02
N PRO A 98 2.43 7.26 -16.86
CA PRO A 98 2.73 8.48 -17.60
C PRO A 98 4.18 8.90 -17.35
N PRO A 99 5.02 9.12 -18.38
CA PRO A 99 6.45 9.41 -18.19
C PRO A 99 6.72 10.63 -17.30
N VAL A 100 5.82 11.62 -17.32
CA VAL A 100 5.90 12.80 -16.45
C VAL A 100 5.74 12.44 -14.97
N ILE A 101 4.89 11.46 -14.64
CA ILE A 101 4.69 10.97 -13.27
C ILE A 101 5.87 10.09 -12.86
N GLN A 102 6.33 9.19 -13.74
CA GLN A 102 7.51 8.37 -13.48
C GLN A 102 8.72 9.24 -13.13
N ARG A 103 9.06 10.20 -14.00
CA ARG A 103 10.26 11.01 -13.84
C ARG A 103 10.18 11.99 -12.66
N ASN A 104 9.04 12.66 -12.47
CA ASN A 104 8.95 13.78 -11.53
C ASN A 104 8.39 13.39 -10.14
N ILE A 105 7.92 12.15 -9.97
CA ILE A 105 7.43 11.62 -8.69
C ILE A 105 8.19 10.36 -8.30
N LEU A 106 8.09 9.28 -9.08
CA LEU A 106 8.69 7.98 -8.73
C LEU A 106 10.22 8.05 -8.66
N GLU A 107 10.85 8.75 -9.61
CA GLU A 107 12.30 8.91 -9.71
C GLU A 107 12.80 10.22 -9.09
N ASN A 108 11.97 10.90 -8.28
CA ASN A 108 12.31 12.19 -7.67
C ASN A 108 12.48 12.08 -6.14
N PRO A 109 13.70 12.28 -5.59
CA PRO A 109 13.96 12.18 -4.16
C PRO A 109 13.18 13.20 -3.31
N GLY A 110 12.70 14.29 -3.90
CA GLY A 110 11.81 15.23 -3.21
C GLY A 110 10.46 14.61 -2.80
N TRP A 111 10.05 13.52 -3.46
CA TRP A 111 8.80 12.80 -3.18
C TRP A 111 8.98 11.53 -2.35
N TYR A 112 10.10 10.79 -2.54
CA TYR A 112 10.26 9.47 -1.93
C TYR A 112 11.17 9.41 -0.69
N THR A 113 11.90 10.48 -0.35
CA THR A 113 12.80 10.46 0.83
C THR A 113 12.11 10.84 2.13
N ALA A 114 11.03 11.63 2.07
CA ALA A 114 10.24 11.98 3.24
C ALA A 114 9.46 10.76 3.76
N TYR A 115 9.16 10.77 5.06
CA TYR A 115 8.35 9.73 5.70
C TYR A 115 6.91 10.21 5.97
N THR A 116 6.23 9.51 6.88
CA THR A 116 4.87 9.84 7.34
C THR A 116 4.75 11.34 7.64
N PRO A 117 3.67 12.02 7.18
CA PRO A 117 3.43 13.44 7.43
C PRO A 117 2.99 13.72 8.88
N TYR A 118 3.84 13.40 9.87
CA TYR A 118 3.60 13.70 11.28
C TYR A 118 3.63 15.22 11.56
N GLN A 119 4.58 15.92 10.95
CA GLN A 119 4.67 17.38 10.96
C GLN A 119 3.92 17.92 9.73
N ALA A 120 2.67 18.32 9.92
CA ALA A 120 1.74 18.59 8.82
C ALA A 120 2.13 19.86 8.05
N GLU A 121 2.64 20.87 8.74
CA GLU A 121 3.00 22.19 8.24
C GLU A 121 4.05 22.11 7.12
N ILE A 122 4.98 21.16 7.21
CA ILE A 122 6.02 20.90 6.21
C ILE A 122 5.70 19.67 5.33
N ALA A 123 4.42 19.30 5.26
CA ALA A 123 3.96 18.11 4.55
C ALA A 123 2.71 18.31 3.69
N GLN A 124 2.26 19.56 3.52
CA GLN A 124 1.00 19.88 2.84
C GLN A 124 0.92 19.28 1.43
N GLY A 125 1.99 19.31 0.63
CA GLY A 125 1.96 18.77 -0.74
C GLY A 125 1.60 17.28 -0.83
N ARG A 126 2.21 16.42 0.01
CA ARG A 126 1.87 14.99 0.03
C ARG A 126 0.53 14.70 0.73
N LEU A 127 0.15 15.53 1.70
CA LEU A 127 -1.17 15.44 2.34
C LEU A 127 -2.29 15.77 1.33
N GLU A 128 -2.11 16.79 0.50
CA GLU A 128 -3.04 17.14 -0.58
C GLU A 128 -3.13 16.03 -1.62
N ALA A 129 -1.99 15.47 -2.07
CA ALA A 129 -2.00 14.35 -3.01
C ALA A 129 -2.71 13.09 -2.46
N LEU A 130 -2.64 12.86 -1.14
CA LEU A 130 -3.39 11.80 -0.46
C LEU A 130 -4.87 12.16 -0.28
N LEU A 131 -5.22 13.42 -0.09
CA LEU A 131 -6.61 13.87 -0.09
C LEU A 131 -7.24 13.68 -1.49
N ASN A 132 -6.49 13.97 -2.56
CA ASN A 132 -6.88 13.68 -3.93
C ASN A 132 -7.10 12.17 -4.16
N PHE A 133 -6.23 11.33 -3.58
CA PHE A 133 -6.42 9.88 -3.59
C PHE A 133 -7.74 9.49 -2.91
N GLN A 134 -8.00 9.99 -1.69
CA GLN A 134 -9.24 9.71 -0.98
C GLN A 134 -10.48 10.16 -1.75
N GLN A 135 -10.45 11.38 -2.32
CA GLN A 135 -11.55 11.91 -3.12
C GLN A 135 -11.80 11.06 -4.38
N MET A 136 -10.74 10.69 -5.11
CA MET A 136 -10.83 9.79 -6.27
C MET A 136 -11.51 8.46 -5.91
N ILE A 137 -11.15 7.86 -4.77
CA ILE A 137 -11.76 6.61 -4.32
C ILE A 137 -13.22 6.82 -3.92
N MET A 138 -13.54 7.88 -3.18
CA MET A 138 -14.91 8.22 -2.80
C MET A 138 -15.80 8.40 -4.04
N ASP A 139 -15.33 9.14 -5.04
CA ASP A 139 -16.07 9.38 -6.29
C ASP A 139 -16.31 8.09 -7.07
N LEU A 140 -15.27 7.26 -7.25
CA LEU A 140 -15.36 6.03 -8.04
C LEU A 140 -16.11 4.90 -7.32
N THR A 141 -16.14 4.90 -5.99
CA THR A 141 -16.84 3.87 -5.21
C THR A 141 -18.24 4.30 -4.76
N ALA A 142 -18.56 5.60 -4.86
CA ALA A 142 -19.77 6.23 -4.30
C ALA A 142 -19.95 5.98 -2.79
N LEU A 143 -18.84 5.89 -2.05
CA LEU A 143 -18.81 5.74 -0.59
C LEU A 143 -18.34 7.03 0.08
N ASP A 144 -18.73 7.19 1.34
CA ASP A 144 -18.67 8.49 2.02
C ASP A 144 -17.24 8.88 2.44
N ILE A 145 -16.38 7.90 2.70
CA ILE A 145 -15.03 8.15 3.22
C ILE A 145 -14.05 7.07 2.80
N ALA A 146 -12.83 7.47 2.43
CA ALA A 146 -11.74 6.57 2.06
C ALA A 146 -10.47 6.89 2.87
N ASN A 147 -9.65 5.87 3.13
CA ASN A 147 -8.38 6.03 3.83
C ASN A 147 -7.23 6.42 2.87
N ALA A 148 -6.06 6.72 3.44
CA ALA A 148 -4.84 7.09 2.72
C ALA A 148 -3.98 5.88 2.32
N SER A 149 -4.61 4.83 1.80
CA SER A 149 -4.08 3.52 1.37
C SER A 149 -3.92 2.42 2.43
N LEU A 150 -3.98 1.17 1.94
CA LEU A 150 -3.53 -0.06 2.60
C LEU A 150 -2.44 -0.76 1.76
N LEU A 151 -2.01 -1.96 2.18
CA LEU A 151 -0.82 -2.63 1.66
C LEU A 151 -1.03 -3.30 0.29
N ASP A 152 -2.12 -4.07 0.15
CA ASP A 152 -2.54 -4.76 -1.07
C ASP A 152 -4.04 -5.09 -0.97
N GLU A 153 -4.67 -5.53 -2.07
CA GLU A 153 -6.11 -5.85 -2.10
C GLU A 153 -6.51 -6.93 -1.09
N ALA A 154 -5.69 -7.97 -0.96
CA ALA A 154 -5.98 -9.13 -0.14
C ALA A 154 -6.00 -8.77 1.37
N THR A 155 -5.06 -7.94 1.80
CA THR A 155 -5.02 -7.37 3.15
C THR A 155 -6.12 -6.34 3.35
N ALA A 156 -6.47 -5.53 2.35
CA ALA A 156 -7.60 -4.61 2.44
C ALA A 156 -8.93 -5.34 2.65
N ALA A 157 -9.15 -6.46 1.95
CA ALA A 157 -10.31 -7.33 2.15
C ALA A 157 -10.35 -7.95 3.56
N ALA A 158 -9.19 -8.36 4.10
CA ALA A 158 -9.11 -8.85 5.46
C ALA A 158 -9.37 -7.77 6.51
N GLU A 159 -8.89 -6.54 6.30
CA GLU A 159 -9.22 -5.40 7.15
C GLU A 159 -10.72 -5.07 7.09
N ALA A 160 -11.37 -5.26 5.93
CA ALA A 160 -12.81 -5.07 5.77
C ALA A 160 -13.59 -6.11 6.58
N MET A 161 -13.16 -7.38 6.56
CA MET A 161 -13.71 -8.41 7.45
C MET A 161 -13.55 -8.01 8.92
N THR A 162 -12.38 -7.52 9.35
CA THR A 162 -12.15 -7.07 10.72
C THR A 162 -13.04 -5.87 11.10
N LEU A 163 -13.23 -4.90 10.19
CA LEU A 163 -14.17 -3.80 10.39
C LEU A 163 -15.60 -4.34 10.58
N CYS A 164 -16.07 -5.23 9.71
CA CYS A 164 -17.40 -5.81 9.82
C CYS A 164 -17.60 -6.56 11.13
N HIS A 165 -16.60 -7.34 11.57
CA HIS A 165 -16.63 -8.06 12.85
C HIS A 165 -16.65 -7.11 14.06
N ALA A 166 -15.98 -5.96 13.97
CA ALA A 166 -16.00 -4.95 15.03
C ALA A 166 -17.35 -4.21 15.14
N VAL A 167 -18.03 -4.01 14.01
CA VAL A 167 -19.34 -3.34 13.96
C VAL A 167 -20.48 -4.30 14.34
N VAL A 168 -20.53 -5.48 13.70
CA VAL A 168 -21.54 -6.51 13.95
C VAL A 168 -20.96 -7.55 14.90
N SER A 169 -20.80 -7.13 16.16
CA SER A 169 -20.21 -7.93 17.23
C SER A 169 -21.03 -9.18 17.58
N ASN A 170 -20.39 -10.16 18.24
CA ASN A 170 -20.98 -11.43 18.72
C ASN A 170 -21.39 -12.45 17.64
N ARG A 171 -21.05 -12.19 16.39
CA ARG A 171 -21.23 -13.09 15.25
C ARG A 171 -19.88 -13.63 14.79
N LYS A 172 -19.83 -14.87 14.29
CA LYS A 172 -18.55 -15.56 14.01
C LYS A 172 -18.33 -15.90 12.54
N THR A 173 -19.37 -15.83 11.72
CA THR A 173 -19.32 -16.28 10.33
C THR A 173 -19.10 -15.11 9.38
N PHE A 174 -18.11 -15.22 8.48
CA PHE A 174 -17.93 -14.34 7.34
C PHE A 174 -18.06 -15.12 6.05
N PHE A 175 -18.91 -14.65 5.14
CA PHE A 175 -19.06 -15.25 3.83
C PHE A 175 -18.05 -14.67 2.84
N VAL A 176 -17.50 -15.50 1.98
CA VAL A 176 -16.62 -15.08 0.88
C VAL A 176 -17.09 -15.77 -0.40
N ALA A 177 -17.39 -15.00 -1.43
CA ALA A 177 -17.74 -15.56 -2.73
C ALA A 177 -16.55 -16.35 -3.31
N ASP A 178 -16.80 -17.54 -3.84
CA ASP A 178 -15.80 -18.44 -4.42
C ASP A 178 -15.12 -17.88 -5.69
N ASN A 179 -15.72 -16.85 -6.29
CA ASN A 179 -15.21 -16.13 -7.44
C ASN A 179 -14.44 -14.84 -7.09
N CYS A 180 -14.06 -14.64 -5.82
CA CYS A 180 -13.04 -13.66 -5.46
C CYS A 180 -11.65 -14.14 -5.92
N HIS A 181 -10.67 -13.24 -6.01
CA HIS A 181 -9.31 -13.66 -6.35
C HIS A 181 -8.75 -14.66 -5.32
N PRO A 182 -8.08 -15.74 -5.75
CA PRO A 182 -7.67 -16.83 -4.85
C PRO A 182 -6.72 -16.36 -3.74
N GLN A 183 -5.82 -15.42 -4.04
CA GLN A 183 -4.95 -14.82 -3.03
C GLN A 183 -5.71 -13.97 -2.01
N THR A 184 -6.80 -13.31 -2.43
CA THR A 184 -7.68 -12.54 -1.54
C THR A 184 -8.37 -13.47 -0.55
N ILE A 185 -8.94 -14.58 -1.04
CA ILE A 185 -9.55 -15.63 -0.21
C ILE A 185 -8.53 -16.17 0.81
N ALA A 186 -7.32 -16.51 0.35
CA ALA A 186 -6.28 -17.10 1.20
C ALA A 186 -5.84 -16.17 2.35
N VAL A 187 -5.68 -14.87 2.08
CA VAL A 187 -5.31 -13.88 3.12
C VAL A 187 -6.46 -13.66 4.10
N VAL A 188 -7.71 -13.56 3.63
CA VAL A 188 -8.89 -13.44 4.49
C VAL A 188 -9.00 -14.64 5.43
N GLN A 189 -8.88 -15.86 4.92
CA GLN A 189 -8.85 -17.09 5.72
C GLN A 189 -7.71 -17.09 6.76
N THR A 190 -6.51 -16.68 6.34
CA THR A 190 -5.35 -16.61 7.22
C THR A 190 -5.57 -15.62 8.37
N ARG A 191 -6.15 -14.46 8.08
CA ARG A 191 -6.45 -13.41 9.08
C ARG A 191 -7.62 -13.78 10.00
N ALA A 192 -8.56 -14.58 9.52
CA ALA A 192 -9.70 -15.07 10.29
C ALA A 192 -9.28 -16.09 11.37
N LYS A 193 -8.32 -16.99 11.03
CA LYS A 193 -7.88 -18.09 11.89
C LYS A 193 -7.51 -17.70 13.33
N PRO A 194 -6.62 -16.72 13.59
CA PRO A 194 -6.24 -16.34 14.96
C PRO A 194 -7.37 -15.63 15.73
N LEU A 195 -8.40 -15.13 15.04
CA LEU A 195 -9.55 -14.47 15.63
C LEU A 195 -10.72 -15.42 15.92
N GLY A 196 -10.60 -16.70 15.51
CA GLY A 196 -11.68 -17.67 15.65
C GLY A 196 -12.91 -17.36 14.77
N ILE A 197 -12.71 -16.64 13.67
CA ILE A 197 -13.74 -16.33 12.67
C ILE A 197 -13.89 -17.53 11.73
N GLU A 198 -15.13 -17.96 11.49
CA GLU A 198 -15.49 -19.01 10.53
C GLU A 198 -15.66 -18.39 9.14
N ILE A 199 -14.88 -18.87 8.16
CA ILE A 199 -15.03 -18.46 6.76
C ILE A 199 -15.89 -19.49 6.01
N LYS A 200 -17.01 -19.04 5.45
CA LYS A 200 -17.83 -19.84 4.53
C LYS A 200 -17.58 -19.37 3.10
N ILE A 201 -17.03 -20.25 2.27
CA ILE A 201 -16.77 -19.98 0.85
C ILE A 201 -17.86 -20.64 0.00
N GLY A 202 -18.38 -19.93 -1.01
CA GLY A 202 -19.28 -20.54 -1.98
C GLY A 202 -19.95 -19.55 -2.93
N ASP A 203 -20.96 -20.04 -3.64
CA ASP A 203 -21.77 -19.27 -4.59
C ASP A 203 -22.68 -18.26 -3.85
N TYR A 204 -22.46 -16.98 -4.16
CA TYR A 204 -23.17 -15.85 -3.56
C TYR A 204 -24.69 -15.89 -3.80
N SER A 205 -25.13 -16.48 -4.91
CA SER A 205 -26.54 -16.56 -5.29
C SER A 205 -27.32 -17.58 -4.45
N ARG A 206 -26.62 -18.58 -3.90
CA ARG A 206 -27.20 -19.67 -3.09
C ARG A 206 -26.99 -19.48 -1.60
N PHE A 207 -26.08 -18.60 -1.20
CA PHE A 207 -25.78 -18.35 0.20
C PHE A 207 -26.98 -17.76 0.94
N LYS A 208 -27.34 -18.35 2.08
CA LYS A 208 -28.41 -17.87 2.96
C LYS A 208 -27.78 -17.19 4.16
N PHE A 209 -28.14 -15.92 4.37
CA PHE A 209 -27.73 -15.19 5.56
C PHE A 209 -28.60 -15.61 6.75
N ASP A 210 -27.96 -15.80 7.89
CA ASP A 210 -28.58 -16.06 9.19
C ASP A 210 -28.01 -15.09 10.23
N ASP A 211 -28.44 -15.23 11.48
CA ASP A 211 -28.02 -14.38 12.60
C ASP A 211 -26.57 -14.61 13.06
N THR A 212 -25.86 -15.60 12.50
CA THR A 212 -24.45 -15.89 12.79
C THR A 212 -23.47 -15.17 11.86
N VAL A 213 -23.97 -14.67 10.71
CA VAL A 213 -23.15 -14.04 9.67
C VAL A 213 -23.01 -12.55 9.96
N PHE A 214 -21.77 -12.05 10.08
CA PHE A 214 -21.51 -10.61 10.30
C PHE A 214 -21.20 -9.85 9.02
N GLY A 215 -20.79 -10.54 7.97
CA GLY A 215 -20.59 -9.90 6.68
C GLY A 215 -20.28 -10.85 5.54
N ALA A 216 -20.20 -10.28 4.35
CA ALA A 216 -19.90 -10.95 3.10
C ALA A 216 -18.86 -10.19 2.29
N LEU A 217 -17.98 -10.92 1.60
CA LEU A 217 -17.07 -10.40 0.59
C LEU A 217 -17.46 -10.93 -0.79
N VAL A 218 -17.63 -10.01 -1.75
CA VAL A 218 -17.84 -10.31 -3.18
C VAL A 218 -16.85 -9.52 -4.03
N GLN A 219 -16.58 -9.97 -5.26
CA GLN A 219 -15.63 -9.33 -6.19
C GLN A 219 -16.38 -8.73 -7.40
N TYR A 220 -16.00 -7.52 -7.82
CA TYR A 220 -16.71 -6.76 -8.85
C TYR A 220 -15.77 -5.98 -9.81
N PRO A 221 -15.52 -6.46 -11.06
CA PRO A 221 -15.93 -7.75 -11.61
C PRO A 221 -15.30 -8.95 -10.89
N ALA A 222 -15.89 -10.13 -11.05
CA ALA A 222 -15.38 -11.37 -10.45
C ALA A 222 -14.03 -11.80 -11.05
N THR A 223 -13.36 -12.77 -10.41
CA THR A 223 -12.02 -13.24 -10.83
C THR A 223 -11.98 -13.84 -12.23
N ASP A 224 -13.11 -14.32 -12.73
CA ASP A 224 -13.32 -14.86 -14.08
C ASP A 224 -13.73 -13.79 -15.09
N GLY A 225 -13.89 -12.54 -14.65
CA GLY A 225 -14.29 -11.38 -15.46
C GLY A 225 -15.80 -11.14 -15.50
N ALA A 226 -16.63 -11.98 -14.87
CA ALA A 226 -18.08 -11.81 -14.88
C ALA A 226 -18.53 -10.58 -14.07
N ILE A 227 -19.55 -9.90 -14.58
CA ILE A 227 -20.17 -8.74 -13.92
C ILE A 227 -21.55 -9.18 -13.42
N TYR A 228 -21.75 -9.12 -12.12
CA TYR A 228 -22.98 -9.53 -11.45
C TYR A 228 -23.71 -8.33 -10.85
N ASP A 229 -25.04 -8.39 -10.78
CA ASP A 229 -25.82 -7.47 -9.97
C ASP A 229 -25.92 -8.01 -8.53
N TYR A 230 -25.29 -7.30 -7.60
CA TYR A 230 -25.25 -7.65 -6.18
C TYR A 230 -26.34 -6.98 -5.33
N ALA A 231 -27.25 -6.21 -5.92
CA ALA A 231 -28.29 -5.49 -5.15
C ALA A 231 -29.15 -6.42 -4.29
N ASP A 232 -29.55 -7.60 -4.82
CA ASP A 232 -30.30 -8.59 -4.05
C ASP A 232 -29.47 -9.21 -2.91
N LEU A 233 -28.20 -9.51 -3.16
CA LEU A 233 -27.30 -10.03 -2.12
C LEU A 233 -27.14 -9.01 -0.99
N VAL A 234 -26.96 -7.73 -1.32
CA VAL A 234 -26.85 -6.65 -0.35
C VAL A 234 -28.12 -6.56 0.49
N LYS A 235 -29.29 -6.57 -0.15
CA LYS A 235 -30.57 -6.56 0.55
C LYS A 235 -30.69 -7.75 1.52
N ARG A 236 -30.39 -8.98 1.07
CA ARG A 236 -30.46 -10.19 1.93
C ARG A 236 -29.48 -10.14 3.10
N ALA A 237 -28.28 -9.60 2.90
CA ALA A 237 -27.30 -9.42 3.96
C ALA A 237 -27.78 -8.41 5.01
N HIS A 238 -28.28 -7.25 4.55
CA HIS A 238 -28.79 -6.19 5.42
C HIS A 238 -30.05 -6.61 6.19
N ASP A 239 -30.97 -7.35 5.55
CA ASP A 239 -32.16 -7.91 6.20
C ASP A 239 -31.78 -8.87 7.36
N ALA A 240 -30.62 -9.53 7.27
CA ALA A 240 -30.05 -10.36 8.33
C ALA A 240 -29.13 -9.59 9.32
N GLY A 241 -28.88 -8.30 9.10
CA GLY A 241 -27.99 -7.46 9.90
C GLY A 241 -26.49 -7.69 9.66
N ALA A 242 -26.12 -8.25 8.51
CA ALA A 242 -24.73 -8.42 8.07
C ALA A 242 -24.30 -7.27 7.14
N LEU A 243 -23.00 -6.98 7.06
CA LEU A 243 -22.45 -5.95 6.15
C LEU A 243 -21.88 -6.56 4.85
N VAL A 244 -21.86 -5.79 3.78
CA VAL A 244 -21.31 -6.21 2.48
C VAL A 244 -20.06 -5.44 2.10
N VAL A 245 -19.00 -6.21 1.83
CA VAL A 245 -17.72 -5.77 1.31
C VAL A 245 -17.65 -6.12 -0.18
N VAL A 246 -17.26 -5.15 -1.00
CA VAL A 246 -17.03 -5.36 -2.44
C VAL A 246 -15.57 -5.09 -2.77
N ALA A 247 -14.84 -6.12 -3.20
CA ALA A 247 -13.52 -5.96 -3.81
C ALA A 247 -13.70 -5.56 -5.28
N ALA A 248 -13.45 -4.30 -5.63
CA ALA A 248 -13.77 -3.76 -6.95
C ALA A 248 -12.54 -3.25 -7.72
N ASP A 249 -12.57 -3.40 -9.04
CA ASP A 249 -11.53 -2.87 -9.92
C ASP A 249 -11.75 -1.38 -10.19
N ILE A 250 -10.77 -0.55 -9.82
CA ILE A 250 -10.91 0.91 -9.85
C ILE A 250 -11.13 1.48 -11.26
N LEU A 251 -10.63 0.84 -12.32
CA LEU A 251 -10.86 1.28 -13.70
C LEU A 251 -12.25 0.86 -14.19
N ALA A 252 -12.70 -0.34 -13.82
CA ALA A 252 -14.04 -0.83 -14.16
C ALA A 252 -15.13 0.11 -13.61
N LEU A 253 -14.93 0.67 -12.41
CA LEU A 253 -15.85 1.62 -11.78
C LEU A 253 -16.02 2.95 -12.54
N THR A 254 -15.21 3.22 -13.56
CA THR A 254 -15.43 4.38 -14.45
C THR A 254 -16.59 4.16 -15.45
N LEU A 255 -17.02 2.91 -15.61
CA LEU A 255 -18.12 2.50 -16.50
C LEU A 255 -19.27 1.83 -15.75
N LEU A 256 -18.95 1.04 -14.74
CA LEU A 256 -19.91 0.25 -13.99
C LEU A 256 -20.58 1.05 -12.88
N LYS A 257 -21.79 0.64 -12.52
CA LYS A 257 -22.49 1.17 -11.34
C LYS A 257 -21.61 0.91 -10.10
N PRO A 258 -21.22 1.94 -9.34
CA PRO A 258 -20.28 1.78 -8.25
C PRO A 258 -20.91 1.13 -6.99
N PRO A 259 -20.11 0.48 -6.12
CA PRO A 259 -20.60 -0.25 -4.95
C PRO A 259 -21.54 0.53 -4.03
N GLY A 260 -21.24 1.80 -3.80
CA GLY A 260 -22.06 2.66 -2.94
C GLY A 260 -23.49 2.84 -3.44
N GLU A 261 -23.72 2.81 -4.75
CA GLU A 261 -25.05 2.99 -5.37
C GLU A 261 -25.93 1.73 -5.35
N PHE A 262 -25.36 0.55 -5.10
CA PHE A 262 -26.10 -0.69 -4.88
C PHE A 262 -26.05 -1.17 -3.43
N GLY A 263 -25.63 -0.28 -2.51
CA GLY A 263 -25.77 -0.46 -1.06
C GLY A 263 -24.61 -1.16 -0.37
N ALA A 264 -23.44 -1.30 -1.00
CA ALA A 264 -22.27 -1.82 -0.28
C ALA A 264 -21.90 -0.94 0.94
N ASP A 265 -21.35 -1.57 1.97
CA ASP A 265 -20.90 -0.92 3.20
C ASP A 265 -19.42 -0.57 3.16
N VAL A 266 -18.63 -1.40 2.48
CA VAL A 266 -17.19 -1.24 2.29
C VAL A 266 -16.84 -1.57 0.84
N ALA A 267 -15.97 -0.79 0.22
CA ALA A 267 -15.31 -1.14 -1.04
C ALA A 267 -13.80 -1.15 -0.84
N VAL A 268 -13.15 -2.19 -1.35
CA VAL A 268 -11.69 -2.35 -1.34
C VAL A 268 -11.19 -2.71 -2.72
N GLY A 269 -9.89 -2.59 -2.97
CA GLY A 269 -9.32 -2.99 -4.25
C GLY A 269 -7.91 -2.45 -4.44
N ASN A 270 -7.31 -2.78 -5.57
CA ASN A 270 -5.98 -2.29 -5.94
C ASN A 270 -6.06 -1.07 -6.88
N THR A 271 -5.25 -0.03 -6.60
CA THR A 271 -5.11 1.12 -7.53
C THR A 271 -3.96 0.96 -8.51
N GLN A 272 -3.30 -0.20 -8.55
CA GLN A 272 -2.14 -0.50 -9.42
C GLN A 272 -2.32 -0.04 -10.87
N ARG A 273 -3.45 -0.37 -11.50
CA ARG A 273 -3.68 -0.06 -12.92
C ARG A 273 -3.91 1.42 -13.21
N PHE A 274 -3.91 2.29 -12.20
CA PHE A 274 -3.81 3.74 -12.34
C PHE A 274 -2.34 4.17 -12.37
N GLY A 275 -1.62 3.67 -13.38
CA GLY A 275 -0.28 4.14 -13.72
C GLY A 275 0.85 3.62 -12.84
N VAL A 276 0.66 2.58 -12.03
CA VAL A 276 1.73 1.97 -11.23
C VAL A 276 2.22 0.68 -11.92
N PRO A 277 3.54 0.48 -12.11
CA PRO A 277 4.06 -0.74 -12.75
C PRO A 277 3.64 -2.03 -12.03
N LEU A 278 3.55 -3.14 -12.77
CA LEU A 278 3.21 -4.45 -12.20
C LEU A 278 4.11 -4.87 -11.02
N GLY A 279 5.40 -4.50 -11.06
CA GLY A 279 6.33 -4.67 -9.94
C GLY A 279 6.55 -6.12 -9.47
N PHE A 280 6.18 -7.11 -10.28
CA PHE A 280 6.19 -8.53 -9.90
C PHE A 280 5.48 -8.79 -8.55
N GLY A 281 4.41 -8.04 -8.28
CA GLY A 281 3.60 -8.13 -7.06
C GLY A 281 3.44 -6.81 -6.30
N GLY A 282 4.33 -5.83 -6.50
CA GLY A 282 4.22 -4.54 -5.81
C GLY A 282 5.47 -3.66 -5.89
N PRO A 283 5.49 -2.53 -5.17
CA PRO A 283 4.43 -2.06 -4.28
C PRO A 283 3.26 -1.39 -5.03
N HIS A 284 2.04 -1.53 -4.49
CA HIS A 284 0.82 -0.86 -4.99
C HIS A 284 -0.03 -0.36 -3.83
N ALA A 285 -0.74 0.76 -4.00
CA ALA A 285 -1.67 1.23 -2.99
C ALA A 285 -3.02 0.53 -3.14
N ALA A 286 -3.41 -0.22 -2.13
CA ALA A 286 -4.79 -0.68 -2.03
C ALA A 286 -5.67 0.45 -1.50
N TYR A 287 -6.90 0.55 -1.99
CA TYR A 287 -7.88 1.49 -1.46
C TYR A 287 -8.81 0.79 -0.47
N PHE A 288 -9.35 1.59 0.45
CA PHE A 288 -10.40 1.17 1.38
C PHE A 288 -11.36 2.34 1.57
N ALA A 289 -12.62 2.15 1.22
CA ALA A 289 -13.69 3.12 1.42
C ALA A 289 -14.87 2.49 2.13
N THR A 290 -15.62 3.27 2.90
CA THR A 290 -16.77 2.81 3.68
C THR A 290 -17.75 3.95 3.94
N ARG A 291 -18.87 3.64 4.61
CA ARG A 291 -19.86 4.63 5.06
C ARG A 291 -19.33 5.48 6.22
N ASP A 292 -19.77 6.73 6.32
CA ASP A 292 -19.28 7.68 7.33
C ASP A 292 -19.49 7.17 8.77
N GLN A 293 -20.59 6.46 9.01
CA GLN A 293 -20.90 5.84 10.31
C GLN A 293 -19.82 4.87 10.81
N TYR A 294 -19.01 4.30 9.91
CA TYR A 294 -17.95 3.34 10.24
C TYR A 294 -16.55 3.98 10.33
N LYS A 295 -16.41 5.30 10.17
CA LYS A 295 -15.10 5.99 10.17
C LYS A 295 -14.24 5.74 11.40
N ARG A 296 -14.85 5.45 12.56
CA ARG A 296 -14.13 5.13 13.81
C ARG A 296 -13.49 3.75 13.81
N HIS A 297 -13.90 2.86 12.90
CA HIS A 297 -13.36 1.51 12.71
C HIS A 297 -12.43 1.42 11.49
N MET A 298 -12.27 2.51 10.74
CA MET A 298 -11.45 2.52 9.53
C MET A 298 -9.98 2.21 9.84
N PRO A 299 -9.34 1.29 9.09
CA PRO A 299 -7.93 0.97 9.24
C PRO A 299 -7.05 2.06 8.61
N GLY A 300 -5.85 2.23 9.17
CA GLY A 300 -4.82 3.10 8.61
C GLY A 300 -5.12 4.59 8.70
N ARG A 301 -4.29 5.35 7.98
CA ARG A 301 -4.25 6.81 8.02
C ARG A 301 -5.41 7.40 7.23
N LEU A 302 -5.85 8.58 7.62
CA LEU A 302 -6.88 9.36 6.96
C LEU A 302 -6.43 10.82 6.96
N VAL A 303 -6.38 11.46 5.79
CA VAL A 303 -6.17 12.90 5.68
C VAL A 303 -7.51 13.61 5.85
N GLY A 304 -7.53 14.67 6.64
CA GLY A 304 -8.68 15.55 6.82
C GLY A 304 -8.30 17.01 6.60
N VAL A 305 -9.28 17.79 6.18
CA VAL A 305 -9.18 19.26 6.10
C VAL A 305 -9.39 19.84 7.51
N SER A 306 -8.59 20.82 7.85
CA SER A 306 -8.63 21.58 9.09
C SER A 306 -8.27 23.04 8.81
N HIS A 307 -7.96 23.81 9.85
CA HIS A 307 -7.52 25.20 9.71
C HIS A 307 -6.23 25.41 10.50
N ASP A 308 -5.34 26.27 9.99
CA ASP A 308 -4.14 26.70 10.70
C ASP A 308 -4.45 27.81 11.73
N ALA A 309 -3.40 28.34 12.38
CA ALA A 309 -3.53 29.40 13.39
C ALA A 309 -4.09 30.73 12.83
N GLU A 310 -4.02 30.97 11.52
CA GLU A 310 -4.57 32.14 10.84
C GLU A 310 -5.98 31.87 10.28
N GLY A 311 -6.54 30.68 10.50
CA GLY A 311 -7.85 30.28 9.99
C GLY A 311 -7.85 29.85 8.52
N ARG A 312 -6.68 29.64 7.90
CA ARG A 312 -6.59 29.18 6.51
C ARG A 312 -6.81 27.67 6.43
N PRO A 313 -7.49 27.15 5.39
CA PRO A 313 -7.60 25.70 5.19
C PRO A 313 -6.22 25.04 5.10
N ALA A 314 -6.04 23.95 5.85
CA ALA A 314 -4.82 23.14 5.87
C ALA A 314 -5.15 21.66 6.05
N TYR A 315 -4.26 20.78 5.61
CA TYR A 315 -4.45 19.33 5.69
C TYR A 315 -3.67 18.73 6.86
N ARG A 316 -4.20 17.68 7.48
CA ARG A 316 -3.50 16.89 8.50
C ARG A 316 -4.00 15.46 8.55
N LEU A 317 -3.26 14.58 9.22
CA LEU A 317 -3.78 13.27 9.61
C LEU A 317 -4.91 13.46 10.65
N ALA A 318 -6.04 12.80 10.40
CA ALA A 318 -7.29 12.92 11.15
C ALA A 318 -7.64 11.59 11.85
N LEU A 319 -8.34 11.70 12.98
CA LEU A 319 -8.79 10.55 13.79
C LEU A 319 -7.65 9.58 14.16
N GLN A 320 -6.46 10.11 14.47
CA GLN A 320 -5.24 9.32 14.71
C GLN A 320 -5.34 8.39 15.93
N THR A 321 -6.30 8.61 16.83
CA THR A 321 -6.56 7.72 17.97
C THR A 321 -6.96 6.30 17.55
N ARG A 322 -7.34 6.08 16.28
CA ARG A 322 -7.58 4.74 15.72
C ARG A 322 -6.31 3.93 15.49
N GLU A 323 -5.15 4.58 15.39
CA GLU A 323 -3.91 3.99 14.92
C GLU A 323 -3.06 3.41 16.06
N GLN A 324 -2.18 2.46 15.69
CA GLN A 324 -1.34 1.69 16.63
C GLN A 324 -0.48 2.55 17.57
N HIS A 325 -0.01 3.72 17.13
CA HIS A 325 0.90 4.55 17.93
C HIS A 325 0.21 5.23 19.12
N ILE A 326 -1.13 5.32 19.11
CA ILE A 326 -1.93 5.81 20.23
C ILE A 326 -2.60 4.66 20.96
N ARG A 327 -3.30 3.78 20.22
CA ARG A 327 -4.17 2.76 20.81
C ARG A 327 -3.55 1.38 20.97
N ARG A 328 -2.37 1.13 20.42
CA ARG A 328 -1.63 -0.14 20.53
C ARG A 328 -2.51 -1.34 20.18
N ASP A 329 -2.71 -2.26 21.11
CA ASP A 329 -3.55 -3.46 21.00
C ASP A 329 -5.05 -3.15 20.74
N LYS A 330 -5.53 -1.95 21.11
CA LYS A 330 -6.91 -1.51 20.87
C LYS A 330 -7.09 -0.73 19.57
N ALA A 331 -6.04 -0.63 18.76
CA ALA A 331 -6.10 0.05 17.48
C ALA A 331 -7.01 -0.72 16.51
N THR A 332 -7.46 -0.02 15.47
CA THR A 332 -8.30 -0.59 14.41
C THR A 332 -7.54 -1.62 13.56
N SER A 333 -6.22 -1.46 13.44
CA SER A 333 -5.31 -2.33 12.70
C SER A 333 -3.88 -2.14 13.23
N ASN A 334 -3.00 -3.09 12.92
CA ASN A 334 -1.57 -3.00 13.19
C ASN A 334 -0.78 -2.21 12.14
N ILE A 335 -1.43 -1.75 11.05
CA ILE A 335 -0.77 -1.03 9.97
C ILE A 335 -0.09 0.26 10.46
N CYS A 336 1.11 0.55 9.94
CA CYS A 336 1.87 1.76 10.25
C CYS A 336 2.45 2.39 8.97
N THR A 337 3.45 1.75 8.37
CA THR A 337 3.85 2.02 6.99
C THR A 337 2.78 1.48 6.07
N ALA A 338 2.32 2.30 5.14
CA ALA A 338 1.38 1.95 4.09
C ALA A 338 2.03 2.25 2.73
N GLN A 339 1.23 2.57 1.70
CA GLN A 339 1.70 2.69 0.32
C GLN A 339 1.56 4.13 -0.21
N VAL A 340 1.99 5.09 0.59
CA VAL A 340 1.79 6.54 0.34
C VAL A 340 2.30 6.97 -1.02
N LEU A 341 3.54 6.62 -1.40
CA LEU A 341 4.11 7.04 -2.69
C LEU A 341 3.29 6.52 -3.87
N LEU A 342 2.74 5.30 -3.76
CA LEU A 342 1.97 4.67 -4.82
C LEU A 342 0.54 5.23 -4.88
N ALA A 343 -0.02 5.61 -3.72
CA ALA A 343 -1.28 6.35 -3.66
C ALA A 343 -1.15 7.74 -4.30
N VAL A 344 0.00 8.41 -4.12
CA VAL A 344 0.33 9.66 -4.80
C VAL A 344 0.41 9.45 -6.31
N ILE A 345 1.08 8.39 -6.79
CA ILE A 345 1.15 8.10 -8.23
C ILE A 345 -0.25 7.84 -8.81
N ALA A 346 -1.08 7.03 -8.14
CA ALA A 346 -2.43 6.73 -8.57
C ALA A 346 -3.35 7.96 -8.57
N SER A 347 -3.24 8.84 -7.57
CA SER A 347 -4.02 10.09 -7.56
C SER A 347 -3.56 11.06 -8.65
N MET A 348 -2.25 11.16 -8.90
CA MET A 348 -1.71 11.97 -9.98
C MET A 348 -2.07 11.42 -11.37
N TYR A 349 -2.21 10.10 -11.52
CA TYR A 349 -2.75 9.48 -12.72
C TYR A 349 -4.19 9.93 -12.98
N ALA A 350 -5.04 9.90 -11.95
CA ALA A 350 -6.40 10.39 -12.07
C ALA A 350 -6.48 11.90 -12.34
N VAL A 351 -5.63 12.72 -11.71
CA VAL A 351 -5.51 14.16 -12.00
C VAL A 351 -5.10 14.39 -13.45
N TYR A 352 -4.10 13.65 -13.94
CA TYR A 352 -3.57 13.80 -15.30
C TYR A 352 -4.59 13.45 -16.39
N HIS A 353 -5.36 12.38 -16.19
CA HIS A 353 -6.35 11.92 -17.17
C HIS A 353 -7.72 12.59 -17.01
N GLY A 354 -8.10 12.96 -15.78
CA GLY A 354 -9.45 13.38 -15.43
C GLY A 354 -10.52 12.29 -15.70
N PRO A 355 -11.79 12.55 -15.34
CA PRO A 355 -12.85 11.56 -15.48
C PRO A 355 -13.07 11.12 -16.94
N ARG A 356 -12.96 12.04 -17.90
CA ARG A 356 -13.10 11.74 -19.33
C ARG A 356 -11.97 10.84 -19.85
N GLY A 357 -10.73 11.10 -19.44
CA GLY A 357 -9.58 10.30 -19.86
C GLY A 357 -9.62 8.90 -19.26
N LEU A 358 -9.93 8.78 -17.97
CA LEU A 358 -10.10 7.49 -17.30
C LEU A 358 -11.21 6.66 -17.97
N ARG A 359 -12.37 7.28 -18.24
CA ARG A 359 -13.47 6.63 -18.95
C ARG A 359 -13.06 6.18 -20.36
N ALA A 360 -12.36 7.02 -21.12
CA ALA A 360 -11.90 6.66 -22.46
C ALA A 360 -10.93 5.46 -22.44
N ILE A 361 -10.07 5.36 -21.42
CA ILE A 361 -9.19 4.21 -21.22
C ILE A 361 -10.02 2.95 -20.95
N ALA A 362 -10.98 3.02 -20.03
CA ALA A 362 -11.85 1.89 -19.72
C ALA A 362 -12.71 1.45 -20.91
N GLU A 363 -13.32 2.39 -21.66
CA GLU A 363 -14.10 2.09 -22.87
C GLU A 363 -13.25 1.42 -23.95
N ARG A 364 -11.99 1.84 -24.10
CA ARG A 364 -11.05 1.21 -25.01
C ARG A 364 -10.73 -0.22 -24.58
N VAL A 365 -10.40 -0.44 -23.31
CA VAL A 365 -10.11 -1.78 -22.77
C VAL A 365 -11.32 -2.69 -22.96
N HIS A 366 -12.51 -2.23 -22.55
CA HIS A 366 -13.75 -2.99 -22.69
C HIS A 366 -14.04 -3.36 -24.15
N ARG A 367 -13.92 -2.41 -25.08
CA ARG A 367 -14.12 -2.66 -26.52
C ARG A 367 -13.17 -3.72 -27.08
N LEU A 368 -11.89 -3.68 -26.69
CA LEU A 368 -10.91 -4.67 -27.12
C LEU A 368 -11.23 -6.06 -26.54
N THR A 369 -11.68 -6.12 -25.28
CA THR A 369 -12.18 -7.38 -24.69
C THR A 369 -13.40 -7.92 -25.44
N SER A 370 -14.37 -7.07 -25.78
CA SER A 370 -15.55 -7.48 -26.56
C SER A 370 -15.24 -7.96 -27.98
N GLN A 371 -14.15 -7.49 -28.58
CA GLN A 371 -13.69 -7.96 -29.90
C GLN A 371 -12.94 -9.30 -29.83
N LEU A 372 -12.34 -9.59 -28.67
CA LEU A 372 -11.63 -10.84 -28.44
C LEU A 372 -12.57 -12.00 -28.08
N ALA A 373 -13.67 -11.70 -27.38
CA ALA A 373 -14.60 -12.65 -26.78
C ALA A 373 -15.55 -13.34 -27.77
#